data_AF-A0A3C0G0N0-F1
#
_entry.id   AF-A0A3C0G0N0-F1
#
_cell.length_a   1.000
_cell.length_b   1.000
_cell.length_c   1.000
_cell.angle_alpha   90.00
_cell.angle_beta   90.00
_cell.angle_gamma   90.00
#
_symmetry.space_group_name_H-M   'P 1'
#
loop_
_entity.id
_entity.type
_entity.pdbx_description
1 polymer ?
#
loop_
_entity_poly.entity_id
_entity_poly.type
_entity_poly.pdbx_seq_one_letter_code
_entity_poly.pdbx_strand_id
1 'polypeptide(L)'
;MEKSNWEKHKLPCPKCGGSDPVSTNKDGSGYCFSCNHYFKNYQQEVDGKIVDMASHKEPSTFLNSYTGVFGDLTDRKISESVAKKYGVRVVYDSQGNVAKHIYPYYNSNEIVSTKTRTVSTKGFVVDGGYEGTGLFGEQLFGKGGKYLTITEGECDAMSVYEIFDKKWASVSVKRGAQGAVRDIRDSIEFVESFDNVVICFDNDKYGREAARKVARIIKPGKAKIVTLPQGFKDANAMLEQGQYAQFTKAWWDAKTYTPSGIMELSSAKDKWLHRETKPSIAYPWEGLNKKLYGMRKGELVTLTGGTGLGKSSITRELTHYLIKNTEDNVGIIALEENWLRTADGIVSIEANDRLYLEEKRKNYTDEQLQELFDKVIQKDKVF
;
A
#
# COMPACT_ATOMS: atom_id res chain seq x y z
N MET A 1 -2.60 -24.92 6.03
CA MET A 1 -3.82 -24.12 6.18
C MET A 1 -4.22 -24.19 7.65
N GLU A 2 -3.81 -23.21 8.45
CA GLU A 2 -4.27 -23.13 9.84
C GLU A 2 -5.76 -22.80 9.82
N LYS A 3 -6.57 -23.67 10.44
CA LYS A 3 -8.00 -23.44 10.62
C LYS A 3 -8.15 -22.19 11.48
N SER A 4 -8.92 -21.20 11.01
CA SER A 4 -9.22 -20.01 11.79
C SER A 4 -9.87 -20.40 13.12
N ASN A 5 -9.33 -19.91 14.24
CA ASN A 5 -9.62 -20.37 15.61
C ASN A 5 -10.85 -19.69 16.25
N TRP A 6 -11.81 -19.28 15.43
CA TRP A 6 -13.02 -18.57 15.86
C TRP A 6 -13.95 -19.53 16.63
N GLU A 7 -14.42 -19.07 17.78
CA GLU A 7 -15.33 -19.81 18.66
C GLU A 7 -16.79 -19.37 18.50
N LYS A 8 -17.04 -18.07 18.37
CA LYS A 8 -18.38 -17.52 18.14
C LYS A 8 -18.37 -16.59 16.93
N HIS A 9 -19.46 -16.62 16.19
CA HIS A 9 -19.66 -15.83 14.98
C HIS A 9 -20.96 -15.04 15.08
N LYS A 10 -21.13 -14.04 14.21
CA LYS A 10 -22.36 -13.25 14.09
C LYS A 10 -22.74 -12.49 15.35
N LEU A 11 -21.75 -11.82 15.95
CA LEU A 11 -21.93 -11.00 17.14
C LEU A 11 -22.04 -9.50 16.77
N PRO A 12 -22.80 -8.69 17.53
CA PRO A 12 -22.93 -7.26 17.26
C PRO A 12 -21.63 -6.50 17.51
N CYS A 13 -21.44 -5.37 16.84
CA CYS A 13 -20.28 -4.51 17.06
C CYS A 13 -20.68 -3.25 17.85
N PRO A 14 -20.24 -3.09 19.10
CA PRO A 14 -20.54 -1.89 19.88
C PRO A 14 -19.84 -0.61 19.36
N LYS A 15 -18.87 -0.74 18.43
CA LYS A 15 -18.17 0.41 17.82
C LYS A 15 -18.83 0.93 16.55
N CYS A 16 -19.33 0.04 15.68
CA CYS A 16 -19.93 0.44 14.41
C CYS A 16 -21.44 0.19 14.33
N GLY A 17 -22.06 -0.37 15.37
CA GLY A 17 -23.49 -0.66 15.43
C GLY A 17 -23.95 -1.80 14.51
N GLY A 18 -23.03 -2.53 13.86
CA GLY A 18 -23.37 -3.66 13.02
C GLY A 18 -23.97 -4.80 13.85
N SER A 19 -25.00 -5.47 13.33
CA SER A 19 -25.75 -6.51 14.06
C SER A 19 -25.00 -7.83 14.26
N ASP A 20 -24.18 -8.22 13.29
CA ASP A 20 -23.51 -9.51 13.21
C ASP A 20 -22.08 -9.52 12.59
N PRO A 21 -21.31 -8.41 12.57
CA PRO A 21 -20.01 -8.42 11.89
C PRO A 21 -18.86 -8.94 12.77
N VAL A 22 -19.08 -9.28 14.04
CA VAL A 22 -18.00 -9.70 14.96
C VAL A 22 -17.89 -11.22 15.06
N SER A 23 -16.66 -11.74 15.01
CA SER A 23 -16.33 -13.11 15.48
C SER A 23 -15.35 -13.05 16.63
N THR A 24 -15.47 -13.96 17.60
CA THR A 24 -14.60 -14.04 18.77
C THR A 24 -13.82 -15.35 18.82
N ASN A 25 -12.61 -15.29 19.35
CA ASN A 25 -11.76 -16.44 19.62
C ASN A 25 -12.01 -16.98 21.04
N LYS A 26 -11.46 -18.16 21.33
CA LYS A 26 -11.55 -18.79 22.67
C LYS A 26 -10.89 -17.99 23.80
N ASP A 27 -9.94 -17.12 23.46
CA ASP A 27 -9.28 -16.23 24.43
C ASP A 27 -10.10 -14.98 24.77
N GLY A 28 -11.32 -14.86 24.21
CA GLY A 28 -12.21 -13.72 24.43
C GLY A 28 -11.93 -12.51 23.52
N SER A 29 -10.88 -12.56 22.70
CA SER A 29 -10.63 -11.53 21.68
C SER A 29 -11.68 -11.58 20.58
N GLY A 30 -11.98 -10.43 19.97
CA GLY A 30 -12.99 -10.30 18.92
C GLY A 30 -12.49 -9.48 17.74
N TYR A 31 -12.98 -9.76 16.54
CA TYR A 31 -12.68 -8.97 15.35
C TYR A 31 -13.96 -8.65 14.58
N CYS A 32 -14.17 -7.37 14.29
CA CYS A 32 -15.28 -6.90 13.46
C CYS A 32 -14.87 -6.87 11.99
N PHE A 33 -15.53 -7.64 11.13
CA PHE A 33 -15.26 -7.67 9.68
C PHE A 33 -15.88 -6.49 8.90
N SER A 34 -16.72 -5.69 9.56
CA SER A 34 -17.34 -4.50 8.97
C SER A 34 -16.49 -3.24 9.19
N CYS A 35 -16.03 -3.00 10.42
CA CYS A 35 -15.21 -1.82 10.76
C CYS A 35 -13.73 -2.13 11.05
N ASN A 36 -13.31 -3.40 10.93
CA ASN A 36 -11.95 -3.87 11.19
C ASN A 36 -11.42 -3.55 12.61
N HIS A 37 -12.33 -3.36 13.57
CA HIS A 37 -11.95 -3.14 14.96
C HIS A 37 -11.63 -4.45 15.66
N TYR A 38 -10.47 -4.49 16.32
CA TYR A 38 -10.03 -5.59 17.17
C TYR A 38 -10.38 -5.30 18.63
N PHE A 39 -11.16 -6.20 19.23
CA PHE A 39 -11.53 -6.21 20.64
C PHE A 39 -10.56 -7.10 21.39
N LYS A 40 -9.85 -6.55 22.39
CA LYS A 40 -8.98 -7.36 23.26
C LYS A 40 -9.78 -8.32 24.14
N ASN A 41 -10.91 -7.86 24.65
CA ASN A 41 -11.90 -8.66 25.35
C ASN A 41 -13.28 -8.19 24.87
N TYR A 42 -13.91 -9.01 24.03
CA TYR A 42 -15.20 -8.65 23.45
C TYR A 42 -16.27 -8.51 24.55
N GLN A 43 -16.37 -9.47 25.47
CA GLN A 43 -17.38 -9.50 26.53
C GLN A 43 -17.37 -8.22 27.39
N GLN A 44 -16.18 -7.75 27.75
CA GLN A 44 -16.00 -6.57 28.59
C GLN A 44 -16.42 -5.26 27.90
N GLU A 45 -16.33 -5.21 26.57
CA GLU A 45 -16.79 -4.06 25.77
C GLU A 45 -18.31 -4.09 25.51
N VAL A 46 -18.95 -5.25 25.66
CA VAL A 46 -20.42 -5.38 25.57
C VAL A 46 -21.09 -5.16 26.93
N ASP A 47 -20.53 -5.63 28.04
CA ASP A 47 -21.13 -5.55 29.40
C ASP A 47 -21.37 -4.11 29.91
N GLY A 48 -20.77 -3.10 29.28
CA GLY A 48 -21.05 -1.68 29.59
C GLY A 48 -22.10 -1.01 28.71
N LYS A 49 -22.58 -1.67 27.64
CA LYS A 49 -23.48 -1.10 26.62
C LYS A 49 -24.28 -2.19 25.89
N ILE A 50 -25.26 -2.80 26.55
CA ILE A 50 -26.33 -3.52 25.85
C ILE A 50 -27.65 -2.84 26.19
N VAL A 51 -28.23 -2.19 25.18
CA VAL A 51 -29.68 -2.06 25.09
C VAL A 51 -30.13 -3.29 24.31
N ASP A 52 -30.87 -4.18 24.95
CA ASP A 52 -31.53 -5.29 24.28
C ASP A 52 -32.43 -4.73 23.18
N MET A 53 -32.08 -4.98 21.93
CA MET A 53 -33.04 -4.96 20.83
C MET A 53 -33.11 -6.35 20.25
N ALA A 54 -33.93 -7.19 20.87
CA ALA A 54 -34.55 -8.30 20.19
C ALA A 54 -35.42 -7.74 19.05
N SER A 55 -34.80 -7.49 17.89
CA SER A 55 -35.53 -7.26 16.66
C SER A 55 -35.78 -8.61 16.02
N HIS A 56 -37.04 -9.02 16.02
CA HIS A 56 -37.54 -10.00 15.07
C HIS A 56 -37.13 -9.52 13.67
N LYS A 57 -36.17 -10.19 13.03
CA LYS A 57 -35.93 -10.01 11.59
C LYS A 57 -37.08 -10.69 10.85
N GLU A 58 -38.16 -9.93 10.66
CA GLU A 58 -38.99 -10.08 9.47
C GLU A 58 -38.06 -10.08 8.24
N PRO A 59 -38.29 -10.93 7.23
CA PRO A 59 -37.46 -10.95 6.03
C PRO A 59 -37.63 -9.63 5.27
N SER A 60 -36.78 -8.64 5.56
CA SER A 60 -36.81 -7.35 4.88
C SER A 60 -36.26 -7.54 3.47
N THR A 61 -37.14 -7.59 2.48
CA THR A 61 -36.75 -7.36 1.09
C THR A 61 -36.07 -5.99 0.98
N PHE A 62 -34.92 -5.90 0.28
CA PHE A 62 -34.21 -4.64 0.02
C PHE A 62 -35.12 -3.57 -0.64
N LEU A 63 -36.25 -3.98 -1.21
CA LEU A 63 -37.27 -3.08 -1.75
C LEU A 63 -37.79 -2.09 -0.69
N ASN A 64 -37.80 -2.48 0.59
CA ASN A 64 -38.21 -1.63 1.70
C ASN A 64 -37.17 -0.54 2.05
N SER A 65 -35.90 -0.71 1.65
CA SER A 65 -34.84 0.29 1.87
C SER A 65 -34.67 1.24 0.68
N TYR A 66 -35.09 0.86 -0.53
CA TYR A 66 -35.06 1.71 -1.73
C TYR A 66 -36.21 2.74 -1.78
N THR A 67 -36.28 3.56 -0.74
CA THR A 67 -37.32 4.57 -0.52
C THR A 67 -36.89 5.95 -1.04
N GLY A 68 -37.76 6.97 -0.91
CA GLY A 68 -37.47 8.34 -1.35
C GLY A 68 -37.86 8.63 -2.80
N VAL A 69 -37.44 9.79 -3.28
CA VAL A 69 -37.79 10.33 -4.60
C VAL A 69 -36.54 10.62 -5.44
N PHE A 70 -36.69 10.79 -6.74
CA PHE A 70 -35.63 11.38 -7.56
C PHE A 70 -35.64 12.89 -7.35
N GLY A 71 -34.46 13.46 -7.15
CA GLY A 71 -34.26 14.89 -6.95
C GLY A 71 -32.77 15.23 -6.96
N ASP A 72 -32.46 16.52 -6.92
CA ASP A 72 -31.08 16.99 -6.83
C ASP A 72 -30.45 16.60 -5.50
N LEU A 73 -29.19 16.15 -5.53
CA LEU A 73 -28.34 16.07 -4.34
C LEU A 73 -27.70 17.45 -4.16
N THR A 74 -28.48 18.40 -3.64
CA THR A 74 -28.08 19.80 -3.52
C THR A 74 -26.87 19.99 -2.62
N ASP A 75 -26.70 19.15 -1.60
CA ASP A 75 -25.51 19.11 -0.73
C ASP A 75 -24.24 18.70 -1.50
N ARG A 76 -24.38 18.05 -2.66
CA ARG A 76 -23.27 17.54 -3.49
C ARG A 76 -23.14 18.19 -4.86
N LYS A 77 -24.02 19.14 -5.19
CA LYS A 77 -24.15 19.77 -6.52
C LYS A 77 -24.31 18.78 -7.68
N ILE A 78 -24.98 17.65 -7.44
CA ILE A 78 -25.29 16.65 -8.47
C ILE A 78 -26.74 16.84 -8.90
N SER A 79 -26.97 16.97 -10.22
CA SER A 79 -28.30 17.22 -10.75
C SER A 79 -29.22 16.00 -10.61
N GLU A 80 -30.54 16.23 -10.53
CA GLU A 80 -31.55 15.17 -10.57
C GLU A 80 -31.36 14.27 -11.79
N SER A 81 -31.01 14.85 -12.94
CA SER A 81 -30.79 14.09 -14.16
C SER A 81 -29.71 13.01 -14.02
N VAL A 82 -28.62 13.34 -13.30
CA VAL A 82 -27.53 12.40 -13.01
C VAL A 82 -27.94 11.44 -11.90
N ALA A 83 -28.51 11.93 -10.81
CA ALA A 83 -28.98 11.09 -9.71
C ALA A 83 -29.95 10.02 -10.20
N LYS A 84 -30.95 10.43 -10.99
CA LYS A 84 -31.94 9.56 -11.63
C LYS A 84 -31.32 8.58 -12.61
N LYS A 85 -30.33 9.01 -13.40
CA LYS A 85 -29.59 8.11 -14.30
C LYS A 85 -28.89 6.99 -13.53
N TYR A 86 -28.33 7.26 -12.36
CA TYR A 86 -27.70 6.27 -11.49
C TYR A 86 -28.69 5.54 -10.55
N GLY A 87 -29.99 5.86 -10.62
CA GLY A 87 -30.99 5.30 -9.72
C GLY A 87 -30.89 5.83 -8.27
N VAL A 88 -30.13 6.88 -8.02
CA VAL A 88 -29.99 7.43 -6.67
C VAL A 88 -31.28 8.14 -6.25
N ARG A 89 -31.76 7.81 -5.06
CA ARG A 89 -32.93 8.45 -4.44
C ARG A 89 -32.51 9.33 -3.28
N VAL A 90 -33.28 10.38 -3.06
CA VAL A 90 -33.13 11.32 -1.95
C VAL A 90 -34.35 11.25 -1.03
N VAL A 91 -34.08 11.43 0.26
CA VAL A 91 -35.11 11.64 1.29
C VAL A 91 -34.88 13.02 1.86
N TYR A 92 -35.93 13.85 1.85
CA TYR A 92 -35.90 15.19 2.42
C TYR A 92 -36.38 15.16 3.88
N ASP A 93 -35.84 16.06 4.71
CA ASP A 93 -36.39 16.33 6.03
C ASP A 93 -37.66 17.21 5.93
N SER A 94 -38.27 17.51 7.09
CA SER A 94 -39.46 18.36 7.16
C SER A 94 -39.22 19.81 6.73
N GLN A 95 -37.95 20.24 6.59
CA GLN A 95 -37.57 21.56 6.12
C GLN A 95 -37.23 21.57 4.62
N GLY A 96 -37.31 20.42 3.94
CA GLY A 96 -36.97 20.29 2.52
C GLY A 96 -35.47 20.16 2.24
N ASN A 97 -34.63 19.98 3.27
CA ASN A 97 -33.20 19.73 3.07
C ASN A 97 -32.95 18.24 2.84
N VAL A 98 -31.88 17.91 2.11
CA VAL A 98 -31.51 16.52 1.85
C VAL A 98 -31.06 15.84 3.15
N ALA A 99 -31.83 14.84 3.60
CA ALA A 99 -31.58 14.11 4.83
C ALA A 99 -30.83 12.79 4.59
N LYS A 100 -31.15 12.07 3.49
CA LYS A 100 -30.52 10.80 3.12
C LYS A 100 -30.33 10.67 1.62
N HIS A 101 -29.26 9.97 1.24
CA HIS A 101 -29.04 9.47 -0.12
C HIS A 101 -29.15 7.94 -0.10
N ILE A 102 -29.82 7.36 -1.08
CA ILE A 102 -29.99 5.92 -1.21
C ILE A 102 -29.40 5.51 -2.55
N TYR A 103 -28.27 4.80 -2.51
CA TYR A 103 -27.52 4.35 -3.69
C TYR A 103 -27.89 2.88 -3.98
N PRO A 104 -28.53 2.58 -5.12
CA PRO A 104 -28.84 1.21 -5.50
C PRO A 104 -27.62 0.48 -6.08
N TYR A 105 -27.53 -0.81 -5.80
CA TYR A 105 -26.59 -1.75 -6.38
C TYR A 105 -27.32 -2.84 -7.14
N TYR A 106 -26.80 -3.16 -8.32
CA TYR A 106 -27.48 -4.00 -9.29
C TYR A 106 -26.76 -5.33 -9.48
N ASN A 107 -27.53 -6.39 -9.63
CA ASN A 107 -27.10 -7.60 -10.32
C ASN A 107 -27.74 -7.55 -11.71
N SER A 108 -26.89 -7.40 -12.74
CA SER A 108 -27.35 -7.09 -14.09
C SER A 108 -28.23 -5.83 -14.09
N ASN A 109 -29.55 -5.96 -14.23
CA ASN A 109 -30.49 -4.83 -14.25
C ASN A 109 -31.44 -4.81 -13.04
N GLU A 110 -31.31 -5.75 -12.12
CA GLU A 110 -32.15 -5.83 -10.93
C GLU A 110 -31.44 -5.21 -9.75
N ILE A 111 -32.13 -4.31 -9.05
CA ILE A 111 -31.63 -3.82 -7.74
C ILE A 111 -31.68 -5.01 -6.80
N VAL A 112 -30.57 -5.29 -6.11
CA VAL A 112 -30.49 -6.36 -5.11
C VAL A 112 -29.98 -5.85 -3.77
N SER A 113 -29.51 -4.61 -3.73
CA SER A 113 -28.91 -4.00 -2.55
C SER A 113 -28.99 -2.49 -2.60
N THR A 114 -29.00 -1.87 -1.43
CA THR A 114 -28.94 -0.42 -1.29
C THR A 114 -27.95 -0.02 -0.23
N LYS A 115 -27.21 1.04 -0.48
CA LYS A 115 -26.40 1.73 0.53
C LYS A 115 -27.04 3.08 0.83
N THR A 116 -27.49 3.25 2.06
CA THR A 116 -28.10 4.49 2.52
C THR A 116 -27.09 5.31 3.31
N ARG A 117 -26.85 6.55 2.89
CA ARG A 117 -26.07 7.54 3.63
C ARG A 117 -27.00 8.51 4.35
N THR A 118 -26.85 8.63 5.67
CA THR A 118 -27.48 9.73 6.42
C THR A 118 -26.58 10.97 6.36
N VAL A 119 -27.10 12.09 5.89
CA VAL A 119 -26.30 13.30 5.60
C VAL A 119 -25.70 13.88 6.89
N SER A 120 -26.52 14.01 7.95
CA SER A 120 -26.13 14.63 9.22
C SER A 120 -25.02 13.87 9.96
N THR A 121 -25.11 12.54 10.00
CA THR A 121 -24.14 11.68 10.72
C THR A 121 -23.01 11.18 9.83
N LYS A 122 -23.15 11.30 8.50
CA LYS A 122 -22.28 10.65 7.50
C LYS A 122 -22.23 9.12 7.64
N GLY A 123 -23.17 8.53 8.38
CA GLY A 123 -23.25 7.09 8.60
C GLY A 123 -23.83 6.36 7.38
N PHE A 124 -23.37 5.13 7.17
CA PHE A 124 -23.81 4.27 6.08
C PHE A 124 -24.51 3.01 6.61
N VAL A 125 -25.60 2.63 5.97
CA VAL A 125 -26.32 1.37 6.20
C VAL A 125 -26.44 0.64 4.86
N VAL A 126 -26.20 -0.67 4.86
CA VAL A 126 -26.29 -1.52 3.66
C VAL A 126 -27.37 -2.57 3.88
N ASP A 127 -28.30 -2.68 2.95
CA ASP A 127 -29.38 -3.67 2.93
C ASP A 127 -29.18 -4.61 1.72
N GLY A 128 -29.30 -5.92 1.90
CA GLY A 128 -29.10 -6.95 0.86
C GLY A 128 -27.65 -7.44 0.67
N GLY A 129 -26.65 -6.56 0.82
CA GLY A 129 -25.22 -6.89 0.71
C GLY A 129 -24.62 -6.63 -0.68
N TYR A 130 -23.33 -6.89 -0.88
CA TYR A 130 -22.61 -6.58 -2.13
C TYR A 130 -22.17 -7.81 -2.92
N GLU A 131 -22.65 -8.99 -2.53
CA GLU A 131 -22.33 -10.24 -3.23
C GLU A 131 -23.21 -10.38 -4.47
N GLY A 132 -22.61 -10.72 -5.61
CA GLY A 132 -23.31 -10.80 -6.89
C GLY A 132 -23.66 -9.44 -7.52
N THR A 133 -23.28 -8.31 -6.91
CA THR A 133 -23.49 -6.98 -7.50
C THR A 133 -22.29 -6.53 -8.33
N GLY A 134 -22.55 -5.79 -9.41
CA GLY A 134 -21.53 -5.00 -10.10
C GLY A 134 -21.09 -3.76 -9.30
N LEU A 135 -20.17 -2.98 -9.87
CA LEU A 135 -19.79 -1.65 -9.39
C LEU A 135 -21.00 -0.71 -9.40
N PHE A 136 -20.94 0.34 -8.59
CA PHE A 136 -21.99 1.36 -8.63
C PHE A 136 -22.01 2.05 -10.00
N GLY A 137 -23.15 1.99 -10.69
CA GLY A 137 -23.33 2.54 -12.03
C GLY A 137 -22.85 1.65 -13.17
N GLU A 138 -22.33 0.44 -12.90
CA GLU A 138 -21.86 -0.48 -13.93
C GLU A 138 -22.93 -0.81 -14.98
N GLN A 139 -24.16 -1.07 -14.53
CA GLN A 139 -25.30 -1.44 -15.38
C GLN A 139 -25.71 -0.34 -16.37
N LEU A 140 -25.23 0.89 -16.19
CA LEU A 140 -25.53 2.03 -17.07
C LEU A 140 -24.69 2.01 -18.35
N PHE A 141 -23.58 1.30 -18.34
CA PHE A 141 -22.56 1.33 -19.38
C PHE A 141 -22.38 -0.09 -19.93
N GLY A 142 -22.43 -0.22 -21.26
CA GLY A 142 -22.13 -1.49 -21.92
C GLY A 142 -20.64 -1.85 -21.80
N LYS A 143 -20.31 -3.09 -22.17
CA LYS A 143 -18.91 -3.48 -22.42
C LYS A 143 -18.40 -2.71 -23.65
N GLY A 144 -17.17 -2.19 -23.55
CA GLY A 144 -16.54 -1.41 -24.61
C GLY A 144 -16.66 0.09 -24.41
N GLY A 145 -15.64 0.83 -24.82
CA GLY A 145 -15.61 2.29 -24.75
C GLY A 145 -14.20 2.85 -24.61
N LYS A 146 -14.04 4.15 -24.91
CA LYS A 146 -12.71 4.78 -24.92
C LYS A 146 -12.16 5.03 -23.51
N TYR A 147 -13.05 5.39 -22.56
CA TYR A 147 -12.67 5.76 -21.19
C TYR A 147 -13.71 5.25 -20.18
N LEU A 148 -13.20 4.66 -19.11
CA LEU A 148 -13.93 4.37 -17.88
C LEU A 148 -13.23 5.08 -16.72
N THR A 149 -13.95 5.89 -15.96
CA THR A 149 -13.44 6.43 -14.69
C THR A 149 -13.93 5.57 -13.53
N ILE A 150 -13.03 5.23 -12.61
CA ILE A 150 -13.33 4.46 -11.39
C ILE A 150 -12.99 5.33 -10.19
N THR A 151 -13.99 5.61 -9.35
CA THR A 151 -13.86 6.43 -8.14
C THR A 151 -14.01 5.61 -6.87
N GLU A 152 -13.70 6.22 -5.72
CA GLU A 152 -13.85 5.55 -4.42
C GLU A 152 -15.31 5.53 -3.93
N GLY A 153 -16.04 6.64 -4.09
CA GLY A 153 -17.42 6.79 -3.63
C GLY A 153 -18.44 7.04 -4.74
N GLU A 154 -19.72 6.82 -4.41
CA GLU A 154 -20.85 6.95 -5.33
C GLU A 154 -21.06 8.40 -5.80
N CYS A 155 -20.90 9.37 -4.90
CA CYS A 155 -20.97 10.79 -5.24
C CYS A 155 -19.86 11.18 -6.21
N ASP A 156 -18.65 10.63 -6.08
CA ASP A 156 -17.55 10.93 -6.98
C ASP A 156 -17.82 10.41 -8.38
N ALA A 157 -18.38 9.20 -8.51
CA ALA A 157 -18.73 8.65 -9.82
C ALA A 157 -19.74 9.54 -10.55
N MET A 158 -20.80 9.94 -9.86
CA MET A 158 -21.79 10.89 -10.39
C MET A 158 -21.19 12.27 -10.67
N SER A 159 -20.26 12.74 -9.83
CA SER A 159 -19.60 14.04 -10.02
C SER A 159 -18.73 14.05 -11.28
N VAL A 160 -17.94 13.01 -11.51
CA VAL A 160 -17.16 12.85 -12.74
C VAL A 160 -18.08 12.82 -13.96
N TYR A 161 -19.20 12.10 -13.87
CA TYR A 161 -20.19 12.04 -14.95
C TYR A 161 -20.79 13.41 -15.26
N GLU A 162 -21.14 14.20 -14.23
CA GLU A 162 -21.62 15.57 -14.37
C GLU A 162 -20.54 16.50 -14.99
N ILE A 163 -19.30 16.45 -14.50
CA ILE A 163 -18.18 17.28 -15.00
C ILE A 163 -17.92 17.05 -16.50
N PHE A 164 -18.01 15.80 -16.94
CA PHE A 164 -17.80 15.43 -18.34
C PHE A 164 -19.05 15.53 -19.21
N ASP A 165 -20.05 16.30 -18.78
CA ASP A 165 -21.28 16.52 -19.55
C ASP A 165 -21.95 15.20 -19.96
N LYS A 166 -21.89 14.21 -19.04
CA LYS A 166 -22.58 12.92 -19.16
C LYS A 166 -22.07 12.02 -20.30
N LYS A 167 -20.85 12.26 -20.79
CA LYS A 167 -20.28 11.59 -21.99
C LYS A 167 -19.50 10.31 -21.70
N TRP A 168 -18.77 10.25 -20.58
CA TRP A 168 -17.85 9.16 -20.29
C TRP A 168 -18.36 8.24 -19.19
N ALA A 169 -18.07 6.94 -19.30
CA ALA A 169 -18.45 5.98 -18.28
C ALA A 169 -17.75 6.31 -16.95
N SER A 170 -18.51 6.27 -15.87
CA SER A 170 -18.03 6.58 -14.52
C SER A 170 -18.70 5.70 -13.49
N VAL A 171 -17.91 4.96 -12.72
CA VAL A 171 -18.38 3.99 -11.72
C VAL A 171 -17.62 4.15 -10.42
N SER A 172 -18.14 3.63 -9.31
CA SER A 172 -17.40 3.57 -8.05
C SER A 172 -17.29 2.16 -7.50
N VAL A 173 -16.26 1.93 -6.70
CA VAL A 173 -16.14 0.71 -5.90
C VAL A 173 -17.23 0.67 -4.82
N LYS A 174 -17.55 -0.53 -4.36
CA LYS A 174 -18.66 -0.83 -3.44
C LYS A 174 -18.26 -0.60 -1.98
N ARG A 175 -17.02 -0.99 -1.66
CA ARG A 175 -16.49 -1.15 -0.29
C ARG A 175 -15.35 -0.17 0.04
N GLY A 176 -15.26 0.94 -0.70
CA GLY A 176 -14.21 1.95 -0.54
C GLY A 176 -12.79 1.42 -0.79
N ALA A 177 -11.77 2.20 -0.39
CA ALA A 177 -10.35 1.89 -0.66
C ALA A 177 -9.91 0.48 -0.23
N GLN A 178 -10.43 -0.04 0.90
CA GLN A 178 -10.02 -1.34 1.45
C GLN A 178 -10.52 -2.52 0.61
N GLY A 179 -11.74 -2.44 0.07
CA GLY A 179 -12.34 -3.48 -0.76
C GLY A 179 -12.15 -3.30 -2.25
N ALA A 180 -11.56 -2.18 -2.69
CA ALA A 180 -11.45 -1.80 -4.10
C ALA A 180 -10.88 -2.90 -5.01
N VAL A 181 -9.82 -3.60 -4.60
CA VAL A 181 -9.22 -4.68 -5.40
C VAL A 181 -10.19 -5.84 -5.62
N ARG A 182 -10.99 -6.19 -4.60
CA ARG A 182 -12.00 -7.25 -4.71
C ARG A 182 -13.12 -6.79 -5.64
N ASP A 183 -13.64 -5.58 -5.43
CA ASP A 183 -14.73 -5.03 -6.23
C ASP A 183 -14.36 -4.97 -7.72
N ILE A 184 -13.13 -4.55 -8.04
CA ILE A 184 -12.64 -4.50 -9.42
C ILE A 184 -12.40 -5.90 -10.01
N ARG A 185 -11.99 -6.88 -9.21
CA ARG A 185 -11.86 -8.27 -9.68
C ARG A 185 -13.22 -8.86 -10.04
N ASP A 186 -14.23 -8.63 -9.21
CA ASP A 186 -15.60 -9.10 -9.45
C ASP A 186 -16.14 -8.57 -10.81
N SER A 187 -15.74 -7.35 -11.18
CA SER A 187 -16.17 -6.66 -12.42
C SER A 187 -15.06 -6.53 -13.48
N ILE A 188 -14.03 -7.39 -13.45
CA ILE A 188 -12.81 -7.18 -14.26
C ILE A 188 -13.10 -7.22 -15.76
N GLU A 189 -14.02 -8.08 -16.21
CA GLU A 189 -14.40 -8.15 -17.63
C GLU A 189 -15.01 -6.85 -18.15
N PHE A 190 -15.84 -6.20 -17.31
CA PHE A 190 -16.39 -4.89 -17.64
C PHE A 190 -15.29 -3.84 -17.68
N VAL A 191 -14.45 -3.77 -16.64
CA VAL A 191 -13.37 -2.79 -16.54
C VAL A 191 -12.37 -2.91 -17.70
N GLU A 192 -11.96 -4.13 -18.05
CA GLU A 192 -10.98 -4.37 -19.11
C GLU A 192 -11.55 -4.21 -20.53
N SER A 193 -12.87 -4.13 -20.68
CA SER A 193 -13.50 -3.86 -21.98
C SER A 193 -13.22 -2.44 -22.51
N PHE A 194 -12.79 -1.51 -21.65
CA PHE A 194 -12.47 -0.14 -22.03
C PHE A 194 -11.00 0.02 -22.48
N ASP A 195 -10.73 0.99 -23.35
CA ASP A 195 -9.36 1.27 -23.83
C ASP A 195 -8.49 1.88 -22.73
N ASN A 196 -9.05 2.82 -21.97
CA ASN A 196 -8.37 3.52 -20.88
C ASN A 196 -9.21 3.41 -19.61
N VAL A 197 -8.57 2.99 -18.51
CA VAL A 197 -9.19 2.92 -17.19
C VAL A 197 -8.56 3.98 -16.30
N VAL A 198 -9.32 5.03 -15.99
CA VAL A 198 -8.85 6.17 -15.22
C VAL A 198 -9.28 6.03 -13.77
N ILE A 199 -8.33 5.84 -12.86
CA ILE A 199 -8.58 5.62 -11.43
C ILE A 199 -8.44 6.96 -10.71
N CYS A 200 -9.54 7.41 -10.10
CA CYS A 200 -9.65 8.68 -9.40
C CYS A 200 -10.19 8.45 -7.98
N PHE A 201 -9.34 7.91 -7.10
CA PHE A 201 -9.65 7.71 -5.68
C PHE A 201 -9.29 8.94 -4.85
N ASP A 202 -9.66 8.92 -3.57
CA ASP A 202 -9.39 9.99 -2.62
C ASP A 202 -7.90 10.34 -2.58
N ASN A 203 -7.61 11.64 -2.46
CA ASN A 203 -6.27 12.20 -2.41
C ASN A 203 -5.61 12.07 -1.01
N ASP A 204 -5.89 10.97 -0.32
CA ASP A 204 -5.26 10.62 0.94
C ASP A 204 -4.30 9.43 0.78
N LYS A 205 -3.69 8.99 1.88
CA LYS A 205 -2.74 7.87 1.86
C LYS A 205 -3.42 6.56 1.42
N TYR A 206 -4.62 6.28 1.92
CA TYR A 206 -5.32 5.02 1.67
C TYR A 206 -5.87 4.95 0.25
N GLY A 207 -6.48 6.04 -0.24
CA GLY A 207 -6.96 6.16 -1.61
C GLY A 207 -5.83 6.00 -2.64
N ARG A 208 -4.68 6.67 -2.43
CA ARG A 208 -3.50 6.51 -3.31
C ARG A 208 -2.91 5.10 -3.31
N GLU A 209 -2.88 4.43 -2.15
CA GLU A 209 -2.42 3.04 -2.07
C GLU A 209 -3.39 2.08 -2.76
N ALA A 210 -4.70 2.26 -2.55
CA ALA A 210 -5.74 1.46 -3.19
C ALA A 210 -5.75 1.65 -4.70
N ALA A 211 -5.62 2.88 -5.20
CA ALA A 211 -5.54 3.18 -6.63
C ALA A 211 -4.37 2.44 -7.30
N ARG A 212 -3.19 2.41 -6.66
CA ARG A 212 -2.04 1.64 -7.14
C ARG A 212 -2.30 0.14 -7.13
N LYS A 213 -2.95 -0.40 -6.10
CA LYS A 213 -3.31 -1.83 -6.02
C LYS A 213 -4.31 -2.22 -7.11
N VAL A 214 -5.30 -1.38 -7.39
CA VAL A 214 -6.25 -1.55 -8.50
C VAL A 214 -5.54 -1.49 -9.85
N ALA A 215 -4.67 -0.49 -10.05
CA ALA A 215 -3.93 -0.35 -11.31
C ALA A 215 -3.04 -1.57 -11.63
N ARG A 216 -2.55 -2.29 -10.62
CA ARG A 216 -1.73 -3.51 -10.78
C ARG A 216 -2.49 -4.72 -11.31
N ILE A 217 -3.81 -4.80 -11.11
CA ILE A 217 -4.61 -5.95 -11.55
C ILE A 217 -5.26 -5.73 -12.91
N ILE A 218 -5.18 -4.52 -13.46
CA ILE A 218 -5.66 -4.17 -14.81
C ILE A 218 -4.52 -4.42 -15.79
N LYS A 219 -4.84 -4.87 -17.01
CA LYS A 219 -3.88 -5.03 -18.10
C LYS A 219 -2.91 -3.84 -18.22
N PRO A 220 -1.58 -4.10 -18.26
CA PRO A 220 -0.57 -3.05 -18.43
C PRO A 220 -0.84 -2.14 -19.62
N GLY A 221 -0.63 -0.84 -19.45
CA GLY A 221 -0.87 0.16 -20.49
C GLY A 221 -2.27 0.79 -20.50
N LYS A 222 -3.26 0.17 -19.83
CA LYS A 222 -4.64 0.71 -19.79
C LYS A 222 -4.93 1.60 -18.58
N ALA A 223 -4.40 1.25 -17.42
CA ALA A 223 -4.70 1.96 -16.17
C ALA A 223 -3.97 3.32 -16.12
N LYS A 224 -4.67 4.37 -15.71
CA LYS A 224 -4.15 5.71 -15.45
C LYS A 224 -4.55 6.12 -14.04
N ILE A 225 -3.67 6.78 -13.29
CA ILE A 225 -3.99 7.25 -11.94
C ILE A 225 -4.05 8.77 -11.95
N VAL A 226 -5.20 9.32 -11.60
CA VAL A 226 -5.40 10.77 -11.48
C VAL A 226 -4.69 11.26 -10.22
N THR A 227 -3.97 12.37 -10.34
CA THR A 227 -3.47 13.12 -9.19
C THR A 227 -4.28 14.40 -9.09
N LEU A 228 -5.18 14.47 -8.10
CA LEU A 228 -6.00 15.65 -7.87
C LEU A 228 -5.13 16.84 -7.40
N PRO A 229 -5.48 18.09 -7.77
CA PRO A 229 -4.76 19.28 -7.31
C PRO A 229 -4.73 19.39 -5.78
N GLN A 230 -3.72 20.08 -5.24
CA GLN A 230 -3.64 20.30 -3.79
C GLN A 230 -4.87 21.04 -3.27
N GLY A 231 -5.34 20.65 -2.09
CA GLY A 231 -6.54 21.21 -1.45
C GLY A 231 -7.85 20.48 -1.79
N PHE A 232 -7.83 19.53 -2.73
CA PHE A 232 -9.01 18.74 -3.09
C PHE A 232 -8.86 17.29 -2.62
N LYS A 233 -9.89 16.82 -1.92
CA LYS A 233 -9.96 15.46 -1.37
C LYS A 233 -10.38 14.45 -2.44
N ASP A 234 -11.41 14.76 -3.20
CA ASP A 234 -12.08 13.83 -4.11
C ASP A 234 -12.73 14.59 -5.29
N ALA A 235 -13.33 13.86 -6.22
CA ALA A 235 -13.93 14.46 -7.42
C ALA A 235 -15.16 15.31 -7.08
N ASN A 236 -15.95 14.88 -6.09
CA ASN A 236 -17.12 15.61 -5.63
C ASN A 236 -16.74 16.95 -4.99
N ALA A 237 -15.66 17.03 -4.20
CA ALA A 237 -15.17 18.31 -3.68
C ALA A 237 -14.82 19.31 -4.79
N MET A 238 -14.27 18.83 -5.92
CA MET A 238 -14.00 19.70 -7.08
C MET A 238 -15.28 20.15 -7.78
N LEU A 239 -16.29 19.27 -7.90
CA LEU A 239 -17.61 19.63 -8.44
C LEU A 239 -18.29 20.70 -7.56
N GLU A 240 -18.32 20.49 -6.25
CA GLU A 240 -18.92 21.41 -5.26
C GLU A 240 -18.30 22.82 -5.35
N GLN A 241 -17.00 22.91 -5.62
CA GLN A 241 -16.26 24.17 -5.73
C GLN A 241 -16.20 24.75 -7.16
N GLY A 242 -16.87 24.13 -8.14
CA GLY A 242 -16.88 24.61 -9.53
C GLY A 242 -15.54 24.46 -10.26
N GLN A 243 -14.64 23.58 -9.79
CA GLN A 243 -13.29 23.40 -10.32
C GLN A 243 -13.23 22.42 -11.50
N TYR A 244 -14.18 22.54 -12.42
CA TYR A 244 -14.36 21.60 -13.53
C TYR A 244 -13.13 21.55 -14.44
N ALA A 245 -12.63 22.71 -14.87
CA ALA A 245 -11.47 22.81 -15.76
C ALA A 245 -10.20 22.20 -15.14
N GLN A 246 -10.00 22.39 -13.83
CA GLN A 246 -8.85 21.80 -13.12
C GLN A 246 -8.97 20.28 -13.02
N PHE A 247 -10.18 19.77 -12.72
CA PHE A 247 -10.43 18.32 -12.68
C PHE A 247 -10.21 17.70 -14.06
N THR A 248 -10.80 18.29 -15.11
CA THR A 248 -10.64 17.83 -16.49
C THR A 248 -9.18 17.81 -16.91
N LYS A 249 -8.41 18.86 -16.58
CA LYS A 249 -6.96 18.89 -16.84
C LYS A 249 -6.23 17.75 -16.11
N ALA A 250 -6.45 17.59 -14.80
CA ALA A 250 -5.82 16.53 -14.02
C ALA A 250 -6.16 15.12 -14.53
N TRP A 251 -7.37 14.94 -15.04
CA TRP A 251 -7.83 13.69 -15.63
C TRP A 251 -7.13 13.40 -16.97
N TRP A 252 -6.98 14.40 -17.85
CA TRP A 252 -6.28 14.24 -19.13
C TRP A 252 -4.76 14.08 -18.96
N ASP A 253 -4.17 14.77 -17.98
CA ASP A 253 -2.74 14.68 -17.64
C ASP A 253 -2.39 13.39 -16.89
N ALA A 254 -3.39 12.59 -16.48
CA ALA A 254 -3.18 11.35 -15.76
C ALA A 254 -2.30 10.38 -16.56
N LYS A 255 -1.14 10.04 -16.00
CA LYS A 255 -0.16 9.17 -16.63
C LYS A 255 -0.59 7.72 -16.53
N THR A 256 -0.28 6.96 -17.58
CA THR A 256 -0.42 5.51 -17.58
C THR A 256 0.42 4.91 -16.46
N TYR A 257 -0.21 4.06 -15.65
CA TYR A 257 0.45 3.36 -14.56
C TYR A 257 1.43 2.33 -15.12
N THR A 258 2.69 2.48 -14.73
CA THR A 258 3.74 1.49 -14.96
C THR A 258 4.09 0.81 -13.62
N PRO A 259 3.97 -0.52 -13.51
CA PRO A 259 4.37 -1.23 -12.30
C PRO A 259 5.82 -0.91 -11.90
N SER A 260 6.06 -0.89 -10.58
CA SER A 260 7.39 -0.68 -10.00
C SER A 260 8.39 -1.70 -10.56
N GLY A 261 9.48 -1.22 -11.17
CA GLY A 261 10.52 -2.04 -11.80
C GLY A 261 10.60 -1.87 -13.32
N ILE A 262 9.53 -1.39 -13.96
CA ILE A 262 9.54 -1.04 -15.38
C ILE A 262 9.60 0.48 -15.50
N MET A 263 10.78 0.99 -15.87
CA MET A 263 11.02 2.40 -16.12
C MET A 263 11.26 2.61 -17.62
N GLU A 264 10.68 3.67 -18.17
CA GLU A 264 11.00 4.09 -19.52
C GLU A 264 12.43 4.69 -19.53
N LEU A 265 13.38 4.02 -20.17
CA LEU A 265 14.80 4.43 -20.15
C LEU A 265 15.03 5.81 -20.76
N SER A 266 14.24 6.21 -21.76
CA SER A 266 14.29 7.55 -22.37
C SER A 266 14.08 8.66 -21.32
N SER A 267 13.18 8.43 -20.35
CA SER A 267 12.88 9.38 -19.27
C SER A 267 14.03 9.53 -18.26
N ALA A 268 15.00 8.62 -18.27
CA ALA A 268 16.14 8.60 -17.35
C ALA A 268 17.44 9.16 -17.96
N LYS A 269 17.38 9.75 -19.17
CA LYS A 269 18.56 10.27 -19.88
C LYS A 269 19.39 11.23 -19.02
N ASP A 270 18.72 12.14 -18.33
CA ASP A 270 19.37 13.13 -17.46
C ASP A 270 20.13 12.47 -16.29
N LYS A 271 19.45 11.54 -15.59
CA LYS A 271 20.08 10.74 -14.52
C LYS A 271 21.25 9.90 -15.02
N TRP A 272 21.18 9.41 -16.24
CA TRP A 272 22.26 8.64 -16.85
C TRP A 272 23.47 9.53 -17.19
N LEU A 273 23.25 10.74 -17.73
CA LEU A 273 24.30 11.73 -17.99
C LEU A 273 24.98 12.21 -16.71
N HIS A 274 24.19 12.41 -15.65
CA HIS A 274 24.63 12.93 -14.36
C HIS A 274 24.77 11.83 -13.30
N ARG A 275 25.14 10.61 -13.72
CA ARG A 275 25.30 9.47 -12.81
C ARG A 275 26.40 9.72 -11.78
N GLU A 276 26.17 9.25 -10.56
CA GLU A 276 27.16 9.32 -9.50
C GLU A 276 28.43 8.54 -9.88
N THR A 277 29.59 9.18 -9.68
CA THR A 277 30.88 8.49 -9.77
C THR A 277 31.22 7.95 -8.39
N LYS A 278 31.27 6.63 -8.26
CA LYS A 278 31.62 5.99 -6.98
C LYS A 278 33.15 5.90 -6.84
N PRO A 279 33.72 6.25 -5.69
CA PRO A 279 35.15 6.08 -5.45
C PRO A 279 35.52 4.60 -5.50
N SER A 280 36.75 4.33 -5.98
CA SER A 280 37.35 3.00 -6.00
C SER A 280 38.52 2.97 -5.03
N ILE A 281 38.56 1.97 -4.15
CA ILE A 281 39.65 1.75 -3.20
C ILE A 281 40.64 0.78 -3.83
N ALA A 282 41.92 1.14 -3.93
CA ALA A 282 42.92 0.24 -4.48
C ALA A 282 43.05 -1.04 -3.64
N TYR A 283 43.35 -2.18 -4.27
CA TYR A 283 43.85 -3.36 -3.55
C TYR A 283 45.29 -3.12 -3.08
N PRO A 284 45.75 -3.83 -2.02
CA PRO A 284 47.16 -3.77 -1.61
C PRO A 284 48.13 -4.30 -2.69
N TRP A 285 47.63 -5.07 -3.66
CA TRP A 285 48.45 -5.67 -4.72
C TRP A 285 48.24 -4.97 -6.07
N GLU A 286 49.31 -4.36 -6.59
CA GLU A 286 49.30 -3.64 -7.88
C GLU A 286 48.81 -4.51 -9.05
N GLY A 287 49.17 -5.80 -9.05
CA GLY A 287 48.74 -6.76 -10.07
C GLY A 287 47.22 -6.93 -10.15
N LEU A 288 46.51 -6.84 -9.01
CA LEU A 288 45.06 -6.84 -9.00
C LEU A 288 44.50 -5.51 -9.49
N ASN A 289 45.10 -4.39 -9.10
CA ASN A 289 44.66 -3.06 -9.55
C ASN A 289 44.71 -2.91 -11.07
N LYS A 290 45.73 -3.48 -11.73
CA LYS A 290 45.83 -3.51 -13.19
C LYS A 290 44.68 -4.25 -13.89
N LYS A 291 44.02 -5.19 -13.20
CA LYS A 291 42.95 -6.03 -13.77
C LYS A 291 41.55 -5.61 -13.30
N LEU A 292 41.44 -5.20 -12.03
CA LEU A 292 40.17 -4.99 -11.34
C LEU A 292 39.86 -3.52 -11.09
N TYR A 293 40.85 -2.62 -11.26
CA TYR A 293 40.71 -1.18 -11.03
C TYR A 293 40.25 -0.82 -9.61
N GLY A 294 40.59 -1.64 -8.61
CA GLY A 294 40.21 -1.49 -7.20
C GLY A 294 38.83 -2.06 -6.85
N MET A 295 38.38 -1.73 -5.64
CA MET A 295 37.12 -2.14 -5.00
C MET A 295 36.12 -0.98 -5.03
N ARG A 296 34.93 -1.17 -5.63
CA ARG A 296 33.92 -0.10 -5.77
C ARG A 296 32.66 -0.39 -4.93
N LYS A 297 32.01 0.68 -4.46
CA LYS A 297 30.77 0.57 -3.67
C LYS A 297 29.61 -0.05 -4.48
N GLY A 298 29.00 -1.10 -3.94
CA GLY A 298 27.90 -1.84 -4.58
C GLY A 298 28.34 -3.06 -5.40
N GLU A 299 29.62 -3.43 -5.35
CA GLU A 299 30.12 -4.69 -5.89
C GLU A 299 30.19 -5.78 -4.81
N LEU A 300 30.04 -7.04 -5.23
CA LEU A 300 30.31 -8.22 -4.41
C LEU A 300 31.59 -8.88 -4.91
N VAL A 301 32.62 -8.95 -4.07
CA VAL A 301 33.89 -9.62 -4.38
C VAL A 301 33.88 -11.00 -3.72
N THR A 302 34.00 -12.04 -4.53
CA THR A 302 34.03 -13.43 -4.05
C THR A 302 35.45 -13.99 -4.14
N LEU A 303 36.03 -14.34 -2.98
CA LEU A 303 37.31 -15.05 -2.89
C LEU A 303 37.05 -16.55 -2.72
N THR A 304 37.59 -17.37 -3.63
CA THR A 304 37.41 -18.82 -3.66
C THR A 304 38.73 -19.56 -3.83
N GLY A 305 38.78 -20.82 -3.39
CA GLY A 305 39.95 -21.67 -3.38
C GLY A 305 39.75 -22.91 -2.49
N GLY A 306 40.59 -23.93 -2.67
CA GLY A 306 40.58 -25.14 -1.84
C GLY A 306 40.81 -24.86 -0.35
N THR A 307 40.50 -25.86 0.49
CA THR A 307 40.78 -25.81 1.93
C THR A 307 42.27 -25.64 2.18
N GLY A 308 42.63 -24.76 3.11
CA GLY A 308 44.04 -24.50 3.46
C GLY A 308 44.83 -23.63 2.46
N LEU A 309 44.23 -23.15 1.36
CA LEU A 309 44.93 -22.33 0.36
C LEU A 309 45.02 -20.82 0.70
N GLY A 310 44.76 -20.44 1.95
CA GLY A 310 44.96 -19.06 2.40
C GLY A 310 43.80 -18.08 2.13
N LYS A 311 42.58 -18.55 1.85
CA LYS A 311 41.39 -17.68 1.70
C LYS A 311 41.22 -16.72 2.89
N SER A 312 41.22 -17.28 4.10
CA SER A 312 41.08 -16.51 5.34
C SER A 312 42.26 -15.58 5.60
N SER A 313 43.45 -15.91 5.09
CA SER A 313 44.62 -15.03 5.17
C SER A 313 44.46 -13.81 4.26
N ILE A 314 44.02 -14.02 3.02
CA ILE A 314 43.76 -12.92 2.07
C ILE A 314 42.65 -12.01 2.59
N THR A 315 41.56 -12.57 3.14
CA THR A 315 40.47 -11.74 3.68
C THR A 315 40.95 -10.89 4.85
N ARG A 316 41.78 -11.43 5.76
CA ARG A 316 42.36 -10.65 6.87
C ARG A 316 43.27 -9.53 6.39
N GLU A 317 44.14 -9.81 5.40
CA GLU A 317 45.01 -8.80 4.79
C GLU A 317 44.19 -7.64 4.20
N LEU A 318 43.10 -7.97 3.50
CA LEU A 318 42.19 -6.98 2.95
C LEU A 318 41.46 -6.19 4.05
N THR A 319 41.00 -6.85 5.11
CA THR A 319 40.38 -6.18 6.26
C THR A 319 41.35 -5.19 6.88
N HIS A 320 42.58 -5.62 7.19
CA HIS A 320 43.62 -4.74 7.72
C HIS A 320 43.90 -3.56 6.78
N TYR A 321 44.06 -3.83 5.49
CA TYR A 321 44.30 -2.80 4.48
C TYR A 321 43.18 -1.76 4.43
N LEU A 322 41.91 -2.19 4.44
CA LEU A 322 40.75 -1.31 4.42
C LEU A 322 40.67 -0.45 5.69
N ILE A 323 40.94 -1.04 6.85
CA ILE A 323 41.02 -0.33 8.13
C ILE A 323 42.07 0.79 8.09
N LYS A 324 43.25 0.52 7.51
CA LYS A 324 44.36 1.48 7.53
C LYS A 324 44.25 2.57 6.46
N ASN A 325 43.65 2.25 5.32
CA ASN A 325 43.68 3.11 4.13
C ASN A 325 42.33 3.79 3.83
N THR A 326 41.31 3.58 4.66
CA THR A 326 39.98 4.17 4.46
C THR A 326 39.40 4.71 5.77
N GLU A 327 38.43 5.62 5.64
CA GLU A 327 37.59 6.09 6.76
C GLU A 327 36.31 5.26 6.91
N ASP A 328 36.07 4.28 6.02
CA ASP A 328 34.88 3.45 6.06
C ASP A 328 34.94 2.47 7.25
N ASN A 329 33.77 2.19 7.83
CA ASN A 329 33.63 1.17 8.88
C ASN A 329 33.67 -0.23 8.26
N VAL A 330 34.36 -1.17 8.93
CA VAL A 330 34.54 -2.54 8.47
C VAL A 330 33.79 -3.50 9.40
N GLY A 331 32.78 -4.19 8.86
CA GLY A 331 32.04 -5.23 9.57
C GLY A 331 32.52 -6.63 9.20
N ILE A 332 32.78 -7.48 10.19
CA ILE A 332 33.34 -8.81 10.02
C ILE A 332 32.36 -9.87 10.55
N ILE A 333 31.89 -10.73 9.65
CA ILE A 333 31.02 -11.87 9.99
C ILE A 333 31.80 -13.16 9.75
N ALA A 334 32.57 -13.58 10.74
CA ALA A 334 33.32 -14.83 10.71
C ALA A 334 32.49 -15.95 11.38
N LEU A 335 32.09 -16.95 10.59
CA LEU A 335 31.25 -18.07 11.09
C LEU A 335 32.07 -19.31 11.48
N GLU A 336 33.33 -19.42 11.04
CA GLU A 336 34.19 -20.57 11.29
C GLU A 336 35.08 -20.41 12.54
N GLU A 337 35.10 -19.23 13.15
CA GLU A 337 35.98 -18.93 14.28
C GLU A 337 35.33 -17.97 15.28
N ASN A 338 35.91 -17.89 16.49
CA ASN A 338 35.47 -16.94 17.50
C ASN A 338 36.12 -15.56 17.31
N TRP A 339 35.58 -14.55 18.00
CA TRP A 339 36.05 -13.17 17.88
C TRP A 339 37.51 -12.97 18.30
N LEU A 340 38.02 -13.75 19.26
CA LEU A 340 39.43 -13.70 19.68
C LEU A 340 40.35 -14.09 18.52
N ARG A 341 40.01 -15.16 17.79
CA ARG A 341 40.78 -15.63 16.64
C ARG A 341 40.76 -14.62 15.50
N THR A 342 39.62 -13.96 15.27
CA THR A 342 39.49 -12.87 14.30
C THR A 342 40.40 -11.71 14.66
N ALA A 343 40.34 -11.24 15.93
CA ALA A 343 41.17 -10.14 16.41
C ALA A 343 42.66 -10.46 16.28
N ASP A 344 43.10 -11.61 16.79
CA ASP A 344 44.51 -12.04 16.67
C ASP A 344 44.94 -12.14 15.21
N GLY A 345 44.07 -12.63 14.32
CA GLY A 345 44.36 -12.74 12.89
C GLY A 345 44.61 -11.39 12.22
N ILE A 346 43.88 -10.34 12.62
CA ILE A 346 44.04 -8.97 12.08
C ILE A 346 45.25 -8.29 12.70
N VAL A 347 45.41 -8.37 14.02
CA VAL A 347 46.54 -7.75 14.74
C VAL A 347 47.87 -8.40 14.34
N SER A 348 47.86 -9.70 13.99
CA SER A 348 49.03 -10.41 13.43
C SER A 348 49.59 -9.75 12.16
N ILE A 349 48.74 -9.13 11.34
CA ILE A 349 49.19 -8.46 10.10
C ILE A 349 49.93 -7.17 10.44
N GLU A 350 49.40 -6.36 11.37
CA GLU A 350 50.09 -5.15 11.86
C GLU A 350 51.40 -5.48 12.56
N ALA A 351 51.44 -6.57 13.34
CA ALA A 351 52.64 -7.03 14.01
C ALA A 351 53.67 -7.67 13.07
N ASN A 352 53.24 -8.05 11.85
CA ASN A 352 54.00 -8.90 10.94
C ASN A 352 54.54 -10.18 11.63
N ASP A 353 53.74 -10.77 12.54
CA ASP A 353 54.05 -11.99 13.27
C ASP A 353 52.76 -12.75 13.61
N ARG A 354 52.87 -14.04 13.94
CA ARG A 354 51.72 -14.95 14.10
C ARG A 354 51.19 -14.93 15.54
N LEU A 355 50.59 -13.82 15.96
CA LEU A 355 50.09 -13.61 17.34
C LEU A 355 48.98 -14.57 17.77
N TYR A 356 48.33 -15.23 16.81
CA TYR A 356 47.36 -16.30 17.07
C TYR A 356 48.01 -17.62 17.51
N LEU A 357 49.35 -17.69 17.57
CA LEU A 357 50.12 -18.78 18.17
C LEU A 357 50.66 -18.31 19.53
N GLU A 358 50.39 -19.09 20.58
CA GLU A 358 50.77 -18.73 21.95
C GLU A 358 52.30 -18.57 22.11
N GLU A 359 53.08 -19.40 21.41
CA GLU A 359 54.55 -19.36 21.44
C GLU A 359 55.12 -18.06 20.86
N LYS A 360 54.35 -17.41 19.98
CA LYS A 360 54.68 -16.10 19.43
C LYS A 360 54.16 -14.99 20.32
N ARG A 361 52.90 -15.07 20.72
CA ARG A 361 52.22 -14.05 21.54
C ARG A 361 52.92 -13.81 22.88
N LYS A 362 53.44 -14.86 23.54
CA LYS A 362 54.14 -14.74 24.83
C LYS A 362 55.41 -13.88 24.81
N ASN A 363 55.92 -13.53 23.61
CA ASN A 363 57.08 -12.65 23.47
C ASN A 363 56.69 -11.17 23.43
N TYR A 364 55.39 -10.84 23.52
CA TYR A 364 54.86 -9.49 23.55
C TYR A 364 54.35 -9.18 24.95
N THR A 365 54.62 -7.97 25.44
CA THR A 365 54.01 -7.48 26.68
C THR A 365 52.57 -7.03 26.44
N ASP A 366 51.78 -6.89 27.50
CA ASP A 366 50.40 -6.43 27.42
C ASP A 366 50.32 -5.03 26.78
N GLU A 367 51.27 -4.14 27.09
CA GLU A 367 51.34 -2.79 26.50
C GLU A 367 51.58 -2.84 24.98
N GLN A 368 52.47 -3.74 24.51
CA GLN A 368 52.73 -3.91 23.09
C GLN A 368 51.52 -4.46 22.35
N LEU A 369 50.83 -5.43 22.95
CA LEU A 369 49.60 -6.01 22.39
C LEU A 369 48.48 -4.97 22.34
N GLN A 370 48.35 -4.14 23.38
CA GLN A 370 47.38 -3.04 23.41
C GLN A 370 47.66 -2.01 22.32
N GLU A 371 48.93 -1.57 22.16
CA GLU A 371 49.29 -0.62 21.11
C GLU A 371 48.99 -1.16 19.70
N LEU A 372 49.29 -2.44 19.46
CA LEU A 372 48.97 -3.11 18.20
C LEU A 372 47.46 -3.22 17.99
N PHE A 373 46.71 -3.56 19.03
CA PHE A 373 45.25 -3.64 18.97
C PHE A 373 44.63 -2.28 18.61
N ASP A 374 45.00 -1.22 19.32
CA ASP A 374 44.44 0.13 19.14
C ASP A 374 44.78 0.73 17.76
N LYS A 375 45.90 0.30 17.13
CA LYS A 375 46.27 0.71 15.76
C LYS A 375 45.33 0.17 14.67
N VAL A 376 44.65 -0.94 14.92
CA VAL A 376 43.89 -1.67 13.89
C VAL A 376 42.41 -1.81 14.27
N ILE A 377 42.10 -2.10 15.53
CA ILE A 377 40.73 -2.27 16.02
C ILE A 377 40.33 -1.01 16.76
N GLN A 378 40.21 0.08 15.99
CA GLN A 378 39.84 1.40 16.51
C GLN A 378 38.37 1.44 16.92
N LYS A 379 38.09 2.23 17.96
CA LYS A 379 36.73 2.49 18.43
C LYS A 379 35.85 2.99 17.27
N ASP A 380 34.63 2.46 17.18
CA ASP A 380 33.59 2.82 16.20
C ASP A 380 33.95 2.57 14.71
N LYS A 381 35.03 1.81 14.45
CA LYS A 381 35.50 1.52 13.08
C LYS A 381 35.38 0.05 12.67
N VAL A 382 35.67 -0.88 13.57
CA VAL A 382 35.64 -2.32 13.31
C VAL A 382 34.52 -2.96 14.12
N PHE A 383 33.66 -3.74 13.46
CA PHE A 383 32.45 -4.34 14.04
C PHE A 383 32.40 -5.86 13.85
#